data_AF-A0A2W6BIR5-F1
#
_entry.id   AF-A0A2W6BIR5-F1
#
_cell.length_a   1.000
_cell.length_b   1.000
_cell.length_c   1.000
_cell.angle_alpha   90.00
_cell.angle_beta   90.00
_cell.angle_gamma   90.00
#
_symmetry.space_group_name_H-M   'P 1'
#
loop_
_entity.id
_entity.type
_entity.pdbx_description
1 polymer ?
#
loop_
_entity_poly.entity_id
_entity_poly.type
_entity_poly.pdbx_seq_one_letter_code
_entity_poly.pdbx_strand_id
1 'polypeptide(L)'
;MHGLLSQPTVDTLDEYETFAADHNLGFELVDFAYPNVLDGDARAVVDRYKSLPDPRRLVSAHGPFLDLYLNSPDPAVRAVAVERIKKTLALADELELQHHPVAAPGAPPAVGEAQKSPSEQPPQMPVV
;
A
#
# COMPACT_ATOMS: atom_id res chain seq x y z
N MET A 1 5.33 -13.10 -0.49
CA MET A 1 5.73 -11.69 -0.66
C MET A 1 5.75 -11.40 -2.15
N HIS A 2 5.07 -10.33 -2.58
CA HIS A 2 5.19 -9.81 -3.95
C HIS A 2 6.49 -9.00 -4.04
N GLY A 3 7.32 -9.26 -5.05
CA GLY A 3 8.60 -8.55 -5.22
C GLY A 3 8.47 -7.20 -5.94
N LEU A 4 7.33 -6.96 -6.57
CA LEU A 4 7.02 -5.76 -7.34
C LEU A 4 5.53 -5.44 -7.24
N LEU A 5 5.21 -4.14 -7.21
CA LEU A 5 3.84 -3.63 -7.19
C LEU A 5 3.51 -2.97 -8.53
N SER A 6 2.28 -3.16 -8.97
CA SER A 6 1.68 -2.39 -10.06
C SER A 6 0.66 -1.43 -9.49
N GLN A 7 0.45 -0.29 -10.15
CA GLN A 7 -0.41 0.79 -9.68
C GLN A 7 -1.64 0.95 -10.59
N PRO A 8 -2.62 0.03 -10.54
CA PRO A 8 -3.87 0.20 -11.27
C PRO A 8 -4.74 1.29 -10.64
N THR A 9 -5.68 1.81 -11.42
CA THR A 9 -6.87 2.49 -10.89
C THR A 9 -8.05 1.53 -10.93
N VAL A 10 -9.19 1.89 -10.34
CA VAL A 10 -10.41 1.04 -10.41
C VAL A 10 -10.86 0.75 -11.84
N ASP A 11 -10.63 1.69 -12.77
CA ASP A 11 -11.03 1.55 -14.17
C ASP A 11 -10.20 0.51 -14.93
N THR A 12 -8.97 0.23 -14.49
CA THR A 12 -8.05 -0.72 -15.13
C THR A 12 -7.80 -1.97 -14.31
N LEU A 13 -8.43 -2.08 -13.14
CA LEU A 13 -8.13 -3.12 -12.16
C LEU A 13 -8.32 -4.54 -12.71
N ASP A 14 -9.37 -4.79 -13.48
CA ASP A 14 -9.68 -6.11 -14.08
C ASP A 14 -8.57 -6.59 -15.04
N GLU A 15 -8.05 -5.68 -15.86
CA GLU A 15 -6.97 -5.98 -16.81
C GLU A 15 -5.67 -6.30 -16.06
N TYR A 16 -5.40 -5.55 -14.98
CA TYR A 16 -4.22 -5.73 -14.14
C TYR A 16 -4.30 -6.97 -13.26
N GLU A 17 -5.49 -7.44 -12.87
CA GLU A 17 -5.67 -8.69 -12.11
C GLU A 17 -5.07 -9.90 -12.84
N THR A 18 -5.38 -10.03 -14.13
CA THR A 18 -4.85 -11.13 -14.95
C THR A 18 -3.33 -11.04 -15.06
N PHE A 19 -2.81 -9.86 -15.42
CA PHE A 19 -1.37 -9.64 -15.56
C PHE A 19 -0.63 -9.88 -14.24
N ALA A 20 -1.17 -9.40 -13.12
CA ALA A 20 -0.56 -9.56 -11.82
C ALA A 20 -0.55 -11.01 -11.34
N ALA A 21 -1.56 -11.81 -11.69
CA ALA A 21 -1.57 -13.24 -11.40
C ALA A 21 -0.45 -13.99 -12.14
N ASP A 22 -0.28 -13.72 -13.43
CA ASP A 22 0.74 -14.37 -14.27
C ASP A 22 2.17 -13.99 -13.86
N HIS A 23 2.35 -12.78 -13.32
CA HIS A 23 3.67 -12.22 -12.99
C HIS A 23 3.95 -12.10 -11.48
N ASN A 24 3.08 -12.63 -10.61
CA ASN A 24 3.19 -12.57 -9.15
C ASN A 24 3.41 -11.14 -8.60
N LEU A 25 2.60 -10.19 -9.10
CA LEU A 25 2.65 -8.79 -8.71
C LEU A 25 1.62 -8.45 -7.63
N GLY A 26 1.97 -7.54 -6.74
CA GLY A 26 1.01 -6.88 -5.85
C GLY A 26 0.42 -5.63 -6.50
N PHE A 27 -0.54 -5.04 -5.81
CA PHE A 27 -1.17 -3.78 -6.13
C PHE A 27 -0.87 -2.72 -5.09
N GLU A 28 -0.56 -1.54 -5.59
CA GLU A 28 -0.60 -0.30 -4.84
C GLU A 28 -1.75 0.55 -5.40
N LEU A 29 -2.78 0.79 -4.58
CA LEU A 29 -3.93 1.62 -4.96
C LEU A 29 -3.49 3.06 -5.17
N VAL A 30 -3.79 3.66 -6.34
CA VAL A 30 -3.37 5.04 -6.66
C VAL A 30 -4.54 6.01 -6.85
N ASP A 31 -5.78 5.54 -6.88
CA ASP A 31 -6.99 6.36 -7.10
C ASP A 31 -7.10 7.57 -6.15
N PHE A 32 -6.60 7.44 -4.92
CA PHE A 32 -6.60 8.53 -3.94
C PHE A 32 -5.65 9.68 -4.29
N ALA A 33 -4.85 9.56 -5.35
CA ALA A 33 -4.13 10.68 -5.94
C ALA A 33 -5.08 11.74 -6.53
N TYR A 34 -6.26 11.33 -6.99
CA TYR A 34 -7.17 12.19 -7.74
C TYR A 34 -8.18 12.91 -6.83
N PRO A 35 -8.22 14.27 -6.84
CA PRO A 35 -9.13 15.02 -5.97
C PRO A 35 -10.61 14.68 -6.17
N ASN A 36 -11.05 14.41 -7.40
CA ASN A 36 -12.43 14.05 -7.70
C ASN A 36 -12.83 12.68 -7.10
N VAL A 37 -11.89 11.76 -6.92
CA VAL A 37 -12.15 10.51 -6.20
C VAL A 37 -12.34 10.81 -4.72
N LEU A 38 -11.44 11.61 -4.14
CA LEU A 38 -11.53 11.99 -2.73
C LEU A 38 -12.76 12.85 -2.43
N ASP A 39 -13.19 13.73 -3.32
CA ASP A 39 -14.37 14.58 -3.12
C ASP A 39 -15.68 13.90 -3.53
N GLY A 40 -15.60 12.89 -4.40
CA GLY A 40 -16.71 12.10 -4.87
C GLY A 40 -16.80 10.76 -4.13
N ASP A 41 -16.81 9.67 -4.90
CA ASP A 41 -17.11 8.34 -4.40
C ASP A 41 -15.86 7.52 -4.07
N ALA A 42 -15.09 7.99 -3.09
CA ALA A 42 -13.99 7.23 -2.53
C ALA A 42 -14.46 5.88 -1.94
N ARG A 43 -15.74 5.76 -1.58
CA ARG A 43 -16.29 4.53 -1.01
C ARG A 43 -16.42 3.44 -2.07
N ALA A 44 -16.91 3.77 -3.26
CA ALA A 44 -16.94 2.84 -4.38
C ALA A 44 -15.55 2.30 -4.72
N VAL A 45 -14.51 3.14 -4.62
CA VAL A 45 -13.11 2.69 -4.78
C VAL A 45 -12.73 1.67 -3.71
N VAL A 46 -12.96 1.98 -2.43
CA VAL A 46 -12.68 1.06 -1.32
C VAL A 46 -13.42 -0.27 -1.51
N ASP A 47 -14.70 -0.22 -1.85
CA ASP A 47 -15.53 -1.43 -2.02
C ASP A 47 -15.05 -2.27 -3.22
N ARG A 48 -14.62 -1.63 -4.32
CA ARG A 48 -14.04 -2.34 -5.48
C ARG A 48 -12.72 -3.03 -5.15
N TYR A 49 -11.84 -2.40 -4.37
CA TYR A 49 -10.59 -3.04 -3.95
C TYR A 49 -10.81 -4.14 -2.91
N LYS A 50 -11.82 -4.02 -2.04
CA LYS A 50 -12.24 -5.10 -1.14
C LYS A 50 -12.83 -6.30 -1.87
N SER A 51 -13.39 -6.10 -3.06
CA SER A 51 -13.96 -7.18 -3.87
C SER A 51 -12.92 -7.91 -4.74
N LEU A 52 -11.63 -7.63 -4.60
CA LEU A 52 -10.58 -8.35 -5.32
C LEU A 52 -10.69 -9.87 -5.07
N PRO A 53 -10.56 -10.72 -6.11
CA PRO A 53 -10.58 -12.17 -5.93
C PRO A 53 -9.49 -12.69 -5.00
N ASP A 54 -8.32 -12.04 -4.99
CA ASP A 54 -7.26 -12.26 -4.01
C ASP A 54 -6.96 -10.96 -3.24
N PRO A 55 -7.55 -10.77 -2.04
CA PRO A 55 -7.37 -9.52 -1.27
C PRO A 55 -5.92 -9.29 -0.85
N ARG A 56 -5.10 -10.35 -0.75
CA ARG A 56 -3.67 -10.22 -0.39
C ARG A 56 -2.85 -9.53 -1.47
N ARG A 57 -3.41 -9.39 -2.67
CA ARG A 57 -2.78 -8.69 -3.78
C ARG A 57 -2.77 -7.19 -3.54
N LEU A 58 -3.72 -6.64 -2.79
CA LEU A 58 -3.64 -5.25 -2.34
C LEU A 58 -2.62 -5.14 -1.21
N VAL A 59 -1.49 -4.49 -1.48
CA VAL A 59 -0.34 -4.43 -0.56
C VAL A 59 -0.23 -3.06 0.10
N SER A 60 -0.46 -1.99 -0.65
CA SER A 60 -0.35 -0.61 -0.18
C SER A 60 -1.36 0.28 -0.87
N ALA A 61 -1.50 1.51 -0.34
CA ALA A 61 -2.16 2.61 -1.02
C ALA A 61 -1.18 3.77 -1.12
N HIS A 62 -1.09 4.34 -2.31
CA HIS A 62 -0.35 5.57 -2.53
C HIS A 62 -1.13 6.74 -1.90
N GLY A 63 -0.41 7.63 -1.23
CA GLY A 63 -1.00 8.86 -0.69
C GLY A 63 -1.44 9.83 -1.80
N PRO A 64 -2.22 10.85 -1.45
CA PRO A 64 -2.55 11.92 -2.40
C PRO A 64 -1.28 12.72 -2.68
N PHE A 65 -0.99 12.99 -3.95
CA PHE A 65 0.23 13.70 -4.33
C PHE A 65 0.01 14.79 -5.39
N LEU A 66 -1.07 14.69 -6.18
CA LEU A 66 -1.38 15.70 -7.20
C LEU A 66 -1.66 17.05 -6.52
N ASP A 67 -0.86 18.04 -6.90
CA ASP A 67 -0.93 19.43 -6.43
C ASP A 67 -0.90 19.63 -4.91
N LEU A 68 -0.36 18.66 -4.16
CA LEU A 68 -0.21 18.77 -2.72
C LEU A 68 1.16 19.30 -2.30
N TYR A 69 1.14 20.42 -1.59
CA TYR A 69 2.36 21.01 -1.02
C TYR A 69 2.22 21.22 0.49
N LEU A 70 2.62 20.20 1.26
CA LEU A 70 2.52 20.19 2.72
C LEU A 70 3.35 21.29 3.41
N ASN A 71 4.44 21.71 2.77
CA ASN A 71 5.35 22.76 3.26
C ASN A 71 5.09 24.12 2.60
N SER A 72 3.92 24.32 1.97
CA SER A 72 3.56 25.61 1.38
C SER A 72 3.71 26.74 2.39
N PRO A 73 4.22 27.93 2.03
CA PRO A 73 4.20 29.09 2.91
C PRO A 73 2.77 29.57 3.18
N ASP A 74 1.84 29.31 2.27
CA ASP A 74 0.42 29.63 2.42
C ASP A 74 -0.28 28.61 3.36
N PRO A 75 -0.81 29.06 4.52
CA PRO A 75 -1.53 28.19 5.44
C PRO A 75 -2.77 27.51 4.83
N ALA A 76 -3.44 28.15 3.86
CA ALA A 76 -4.62 27.56 3.22
C ALA A 76 -4.24 26.33 2.38
N VAL A 77 -3.13 26.41 1.64
CA VAL A 77 -2.60 25.28 0.86
C VAL A 77 -2.17 24.14 1.79
N ARG A 78 -1.47 24.45 2.90
CA ARG A 78 -1.10 23.43 3.89
C ARG A 78 -2.32 22.74 4.49
N ALA A 79 -3.35 23.50 4.83
CA ALA A 79 -4.58 22.97 5.40
C ALA A 79 -5.24 21.96 4.44
N VAL A 80 -5.33 22.30 3.14
CA VAL A 80 -5.83 21.37 2.12
C VAL A 80 -4.96 20.11 2.06
N ALA A 81 -3.63 20.24 2.00
CA ALA A 81 -2.74 19.09 1.92
C ALA A 81 -2.87 18.15 3.14
N VAL A 82 -2.92 18.71 4.35
CA VAL A 82 -3.12 17.93 5.59
C VAL A 82 -4.45 17.19 5.57
N GLU A 83 -5.54 17.85 5.18
CA GLU A 83 -6.86 17.22 5.15
C GLU A 83 -6.95 16.10 4.11
N ARG A 84 -6.32 16.27 2.93
CA ARG A 84 -6.24 15.21 1.92
C ARG A 84 -5.47 14.00 2.44
N ILE A 85 -4.30 14.21 3.05
CA ILE A 85 -3.49 13.13 3.62
C ILE A 85 -4.27 12.38 4.71
N LYS A 86 -4.90 13.09 5.64
CA LYS A 86 -5.71 12.46 6.70
C LYS A 86 -6.85 11.61 6.12
N LYS A 87 -7.56 12.12 5.11
CA LYS A 87 -8.64 11.39 4.46
C LYS A 87 -8.14 10.09 3.83
N THR A 88 -7.02 10.14 3.10
CA THR A 88 -6.43 8.94 2.50
C THR A 88 -5.93 7.95 3.54
N LEU A 89 -5.36 8.42 4.66
CA LEU A 89 -4.95 7.55 5.77
C LEU A 89 -6.16 6.82 6.38
N ALA A 90 -7.27 7.51 6.61
CA ALA A 90 -8.50 6.88 7.10
C ALA A 90 -9.03 5.81 6.13
N LEU A 91 -9.02 6.08 4.82
CA LEU A 91 -9.44 5.11 3.80
C LEU A 91 -8.48 3.91 3.71
N ALA A 92 -7.17 4.12 3.89
CA ALA A 92 -6.18 3.05 3.93
C ALA A 92 -6.38 2.14 5.17
N ASP A 93 -6.71 2.73 6.33
CA ASP A 93 -7.06 2.00 7.54
C ASP A 93 -8.34 1.15 7.34
N GLU A 94 -9.35 1.70 6.65
CA GLU A 94 -10.55 0.94 6.27
C GLU A 94 -10.26 -0.26 5.35
N LEU A 95 -9.18 -0.21 4.58
CA LEU A 95 -8.70 -1.30 3.70
C LEU A 95 -7.77 -2.28 4.44
N GLU A 96 -7.56 -2.10 5.74
CA GLU A 96 -6.59 -2.86 6.55
C GLU A 96 -5.17 -2.81 5.97
N LEU A 97 -4.86 -1.77 5.20
CA LEU A 97 -3.54 -1.60 4.63
C LEU A 97 -2.63 -1.05 5.70
N GLN A 98 -1.58 -1.80 6.01
CA GLN A 98 -0.51 -1.28 6.85
C GLN A 98 0.07 -0.05 6.16
N HIS A 99 0.02 1.09 6.84
CA HIS A 99 0.78 2.26 6.42
C HIS A 99 2.23 1.82 6.30
N HIS A 100 2.77 1.69 5.08
CA HIS A 100 4.20 1.51 4.93
C HIS A 100 4.81 2.79 5.49
N PRO A 101 5.51 2.76 6.64
CA PRO A 101 6.16 3.96 7.10
C PRO A 101 7.18 4.31 6.03
N VAL A 102 7.17 5.56 5.56
CA VAL A 102 8.36 6.12 4.90
C VAL A 102 9.46 5.95 5.93
N ALA A 103 10.34 4.96 5.72
CA ALA A 103 11.48 4.78 6.59
C ALA A 103 12.25 6.11 6.54
N ALA A 104 12.28 6.83 7.65
CA ALA A 104 13.18 7.95 7.78
C ALA A 104 14.59 7.43 7.44
N PRO A 105 15.38 8.12 6.61
CA PRO A 105 16.72 7.68 6.29
C PRO A 105 17.49 7.43 7.59
N GLY A 106 17.84 6.16 7.85
CA GLY A 106 18.54 5.73 9.07
C GLY A 106 17.69 5.06 10.16
N ALA A 107 16.39 4.79 9.94
CA ALA A 107 15.61 4.02 10.91
C ALA A 107 16.11 2.55 10.97
N PRO A 108 16.38 2.00 12.17
CA PRO A 108 16.78 0.59 12.30
C PRO A 108 15.60 -0.32 11.90
N PRO A 109 15.88 -1.53 11.38
CA PRO A 109 14.83 -2.49 11.03
C PRO A 109 13.97 -2.80 12.26
N ALA A 110 12.66 -2.94 12.05
CA ALA A 110 11.72 -3.30 13.09
C ALA A 110 12.15 -4.62 13.74
N VAL A 111 12.31 -4.60 15.07
CA VAL A 111 12.73 -5.76 15.85
C VAL A 111 11.58 -6.77 15.85
N GLY A 112 11.65 -7.74 14.95
CA GLY A 112 10.54 -8.66 14.74
C GLY A 112 10.79 -9.82 13.78
N GLU A 113 12.04 -10.13 13.42
CA GLU A 113 12.38 -11.44 12.85
C GLU A 113 13.61 -11.97 13.59
N ALA A 114 13.36 -12.70 14.68
CA ALA A 114 14.40 -13.52 15.28
C ALA A 114 14.75 -14.61 14.24
N GLN A 115 15.82 -14.39 13.49
CA GLN A 115 16.55 -15.47 12.84
C GLN A 115 16.92 -16.47 13.94
N LYS A 116 16.24 -17.63 13.98
CA LYS A 116 16.69 -18.72 14.85
C LYS A 116 18.13 -19.04 14.51
N SER A 117 18.98 -19.09 15.53
CA SER A 117 20.40 -19.38 15.37
C SER A 117 20.60 -20.79 14.78
N PRO A 118 21.67 -21.04 14.02
CA PRO A 118 21.95 -22.35 13.41
C PRO A 118 22.16 -23.50 14.41
N SER A 119 22.10 -23.25 15.72
CA SER A 119 22.36 -24.21 16.78
C SER A 119 21.14 -25.02 17.24
N GLU A 120 19.95 -24.79 16.68
CA GLU A 120 18.70 -25.49 17.08
C GLU A 120 18.16 -26.49 16.04
N GLN A 121 18.88 -26.75 14.94
CA GLN A 121 18.48 -27.81 13.99
C GLN A 121 19.02 -29.18 14.44
N PRO A 122 18.18 -30.23 14.56
CA PRO A 122 18.66 -31.57 14.87
C PRO A 122 19.52 -32.11 13.72
N PRO A 123 20.56 -32.91 14.02
CA PRO A 123 21.52 -33.36 13.01
C PRO A 123 20.83 -34.22 11.95
N GLN A 124 21.04 -33.88 10.68
CA GLN A 124 20.60 -34.71 9.57
C GLN A 124 21.50 -35.93 9.47
N MET A 125 20.92 -37.12 9.65
CA MET A 125 21.60 -38.39 9.43
C MET A 125 21.83 -38.60 7.92
N PRO A 126 23.00 -39.07 7.48
CA PRO A 126 23.22 -39.42 6.10
C PRO A 126 22.36 -40.63 5.73
N VAL A 127 21.58 -40.50 4.66
CA VAL A 127 20.93 -41.62 3.99
C VAL A 127 22.01 -42.34 3.20
N VAL A 128 22.21 -43.63 3.53
CA VAL A 128 23.11 -44.56 2.82
C VAL A 128 22.42 -45.11 1.58
#